data_AF-A0A412EPH4-F1
#
_entry.id   AF-A0A412EPH4-F1
#
_cell.length_a   1.000
_cell.length_b   1.000
_cell.length_c   1.000
_cell.angle_alpha   90.00
_cell.angle_beta   90.00
_cell.angle_gamma   90.00
#
_symmetry.space_group_name_H-M   'P 1'
#
loop_
_entity.id
_entity.type
_entity.pdbx_description
1 polymer ?
#
loop_
_entity_poly.entity_id
_entity_poly.type
_entity_poly.pdbx_seq_one_letter_code
_entity_poly.pdbx_strand_id
1 'polypeptide(L)'
;MSIIGPRPLMARYLDYYTEEERKRHNVRPGLSGYAQVHGRNNVDWSERMKMDIYYAEHISFGMDVKILIDTMLIVLKREGISVEDMTNFDDFRKMQWEEERKEKAGEI
;
A
#
# COMPACT_ATOMS: atom_id res chain seq x y z
N MET A 1 -12.24 -11.95 -1.16
CA MET A 1 -11.02 -11.92 -0.33
C MET A 1 -10.13 -13.07 -0.75
N SER A 2 -8.82 -12.91 -0.61
CA SER A 2 -7.75 -13.88 -0.90
C SER A 2 -6.82 -14.02 0.32
N ILE A 3 -5.88 -14.97 0.28
CA ILE A 3 -4.81 -15.08 1.29
C ILE A 3 -3.77 -13.98 1.05
N ILE A 4 -3.34 -13.84 -0.20
CA ILE A 4 -2.38 -12.83 -0.65
C ILE A 4 -3.11 -11.80 -1.51
N GLY A 5 -2.89 -10.52 -1.23
CA GLY A 5 -3.51 -9.40 -1.93
C GLY A 5 -3.30 -8.07 -1.22
N PRO A 6 -3.60 -6.94 -1.88
CA PRO A 6 -3.53 -5.62 -1.26
C PRO A 6 -4.41 -5.54 0.00
N ARG A 7 -3.96 -4.79 1.00
CA ARG A 7 -4.72 -4.61 2.24
C ARG A 7 -6.02 -3.84 1.96
N PRO A 8 -7.19 -4.28 2.46
CA PRO A 8 -8.42 -3.51 2.29
C PRO A 8 -8.29 -2.18 3.03
N LEU A 9 -8.61 -1.09 2.32
CA LEU A 9 -8.63 0.26 2.87
C LEU A 9 -10.08 0.73 3.01
N MET A 10 -10.30 1.84 3.73
CA MET A 10 -11.65 2.34 3.99
C MET A 10 -12.33 2.75 2.68
N ALA A 11 -13.61 2.42 2.54
CA ALA A 11 -14.40 2.74 1.34
C ALA A 11 -14.46 4.25 1.05
N ARG A 12 -14.34 5.11 2.08
CA ARG A 12 -14.29 6.57 1.93
C ARG A 12 -13.11 7.06 1.09
N TYR A 13 -12.07 6.24 0.91
CA TYR A 13 -10.90 6.60 0.10
C TYR A 13 -11.11 6.38 -1.40
N LEU A 14 -12.23 5.78 -1.81
CA LEU A 14 -12.48 5.47 -3.23
C LEU A 14 -12.41 6.70 -4.13
N ASP A 15 -12.90 7.84 -3.64
CA ASP A 15 -12.89 9.12 -4.38
C ASP A 15 -11.51 9.80 -4.40
N TYR A 16 -10.58 9.34 -3.58
CA TYR A 16 -9.22 9.89 -3.46
C TYR A 16 -8.17 9.11 -4.25
N TYR A 17 -8.55 8.02 -4.93
CA TYR A 17 -7.60 7.27 -5.74
C TYR A 17 -7.40 7.92 -7.10
N THR A 18 -6.15 7.98 -7.54
CA THR A 18 -5.82 8.22 -8.94
C THR A 18 -6.26 7.03 -9.80
N GLU A 19 -6.37 7.23 -11.12
CA GLU A 19 -6.69 6.13 -12.06
C GLU A 19 -5.70 4.96 -11.95
N GLU A 20 -4.42 5.26 -11.69
CA GLU A 20 -3.38 4.26 -11.48
C GLU A 20 -3.57 3.50 -10.15
N GLU A 21 -3.80 4.21 -9.04
CA GLU A 21 -4.00 3.57 -7.73
C GLU A 21 -5.26 2.70 -7.71
N ARG A 22 -6.28 3.01 -8.53
CA ARG A 22 -7.47 2.17 -8.66
C ARG A 22 -7.14 0.77 -9.16
N LYS A 23 -6.03 0.57 -9.90
CA LYS A 23 -5.59 -0.75 -10.37
C LYS A 23 -5.32 -1.75 -9.24
N ARG A 24 -5.05 -1.28 -8.01
CA ARG A 24 -4.93 -2.17 -6.84
C ARG A 24 -6.18 -3.03 -6.61
N HIS A 25 -7.35 -2.55 -7.05
CA HIS A 25 -8.63 -3.26 -6.92
C HIS A 25 -8.87 -4.30 -8.03
N ASN A 26 -7.95 -4.46 -8.98
CA ASN A 26 -8.03 -5.50 -10.03
C ASN A 26 -7.87 -6.92 -9.45
N VAL A 27 -7.33 -7.02 -8.24
CA VAL A 27 -7.19 -8.28 -7.49
C VAL A 27 -8.00 -8.22 -6.20
N ARG A 28 -8.31 -9.40 -5.65
CA ARG A 28 -9.03 -9.49 -4.38
C ARG A 28 -8.12 -9.01 -3.24
N PRO A 29 -8.67 -8.32 -2.23
CA PRO A 29 -7.89 -7.95 -1.04
C PRO A 29 -7.47 -9.19 -0.25
N GLY A 30 -6.29 -9.13 0.35
CA GLY A 30 -5.61 -10.23 1.03
C GLY A 30 -5.48 -10.06 2.55
N LEU A 31 -5.16 -11.15 3.23
CA LEU A 31 -4.74 -11.14 4.63
C LEU A 31 -3.29 -10.63 4.75
N SER A 32 -2.42 -11.13 3.88
CA SER A 32 -1.07 -10.63 3.65
C SER A 32 -0.95 -10.11 2.22
N GLY A 33 0.14 -9.43 1.90
CA GLY A 33 0.32 -8.73 0.65
C GLY A 33 1.75 -8.25 0.46
N TYR A 34 2.09 -7.91 -0.78
CA TYR A 34 3.45 -7.52 -1.13
C TYR A 34 3.95 -6.32 -0.32
N ALA A 35 3.13 -5.27 -0.18
CA ALA A 35 3.43 -4.10 0.64
C ALA A 35 3.55 -4.44 2.15
N GLN A 36 2.78 -5.43 2.63
CA GLN A 36 2.80 -5.83 4.04
C GLN A 36 4.08 -6.57 4.43
N VAL A 37 4.74 -7.25 3.49
CA VAL A 37 5.99 -7.98 3.79
C VAL A 37 7.25 -7.19 3.42
N HIS A 38 7.21 -6.37 2.36
CA HIS A 38 8.41 -5.63 1.91
C HIS A 38 8.48 -4.18 2.42
N GLY A 39 7.34 -3.54 2.71
CA GLY A 39 7.31 -2.15 3.17
C GLY A 39 6.96 -1.99 4.66
N ARG A 40 5.93 -2.71 5.13
CA ARG A 40 5.39 -2.60 6.50
C ARG A 40 5.09 -1.14 6.88
N ASN A 41 5.66 -0.66 7.98
CA ASN A 41 5.51 0.69 8.52
C ASN A 41 6.63 1.63 8.04
N ASN A 42 7.58 1.14 7.24
CA ASN A 42 8.78 1.89 6.84
C ASN A 42 8.61 2.65 5.52
N VAL A 43 7.49 2.46 4.83
CA VAL A 43 7.21 3.06 3.52
C VAL A 43 6.04 4.01 3.63
N ASP A 44 6.06 5.11 2.89
CA ASP A 44 4.94 6.04 2.87
C ASP A 44 3.73 5.48 2.10
N TRP A 45 2.65 6.25 2.05
CA TRP A 45 1.44 5.86 1.32
C TRP A 45 1.65 5.76 -0.20
N SER A 46 2.49 6.61 -0.80
CA SER A 46 2.78 6.59 -2.23
C SER A 46 3.48 5.28 -2.61
N GLU A 47 4.53 4.92 -1.87
CA GLU A 47 5.27 3.69 -2.05
C GLU A 47 4.39 2.46 -1.78
N ARG A 48 3.57 2.50 -0.72
CA ARG A 48 2.61 1.44 -0.42
C ARG A 48 1.63 1.22 -1.57
N MET A 49 1.08 2.29 -2.15
CA MET A 49 0.17 2.17 -3.29
C MET A 49 0.88 1.60 -4.52
N LYS A 50 2.10 2.04 -4.81
CA LYS A 50 2.93 1.47 -5.90
C LYS A 50 3.18 -0.02 -5.70
N MET A 51 3.47 -0.45 -4.47
CA MET A 51 3.64 -1.87 -4.13
C MET A 51 2.36 -2.68 -4.33
N ASP A 52 1.21 -2.12 -3.97
CA ASP A 52 -0.10 -2.76 -4.18
C ASP A 52 -0.46 -2.88 -5.67
N ILE A 53 -0.21 -1.82 -6.46
CA ILE A 53 -0.38 -1.83 -7.92
C ILE A 53 0.57 -2.86 -8.55
N TYR A 54 1.85 -2.85 -8.16
CA TYR A 54 2.85 -3.78 -8.66
C TYR A 54 2.41 -5.23 -8.47
N TYR A 55 1.92 -5.57 -7.27
CA TYR A 55 1.36 -6.89 -7.01
C TYR A 55 0.15 -7.18 -7.90
N ALA A 56 -0.79 -6.24 -8.03
CA ALA A 56 -1.99 -6.43 -8.85
C ALA A 56 -1.65 -6.67 -10.34
N GLU A 57 -0.58 -6.06 -10.86
CA GLU A 57 -0.14 -6.21 -12.25
C GLU A 57 0.76 -7.44 -12.48
N HIS A 58 1.50 -7.89 -11.46
CA HIS A 58 2.52 -8.95 -11.59
C HIS A 58 2.18 -10.24 -10.81
N ILE A 59 0.91 -10.38 -10.40
CA ILE A 59 0.46 -11.54 -9.63
C ILE A 59 0.82 -12.86 -10.34
N SER A 60 1.50 -13.73 -9.61
CA SER A 60 1.87 -15.07 -10.06
C SER A 60 1.91 -16.02 -8.88
N PHE A 61 1.75 -17.31 -9.15
CA PHE A 61 1.81 -18.33 -8.10
C PHE A 61 3.15 -18.30 -7.32
N GLY A 62 4.27 -18.10 -8.03
CA GLY A 62 5.59 -17.99 -7.40
C GLY A 62 5.71 -16.76 -6.48
N MET A 63 5.13 -15.63 -6.88
CA MET A 63 5.08 -14.43 -6.05
C MET A 63 4.24 -14.64 -4.79
N ASP A 64 3.07 -15.29 -4.89
CA ASP A 64 2.22 -15.59 -3.75
C ASP A 64 2.92 -16.53 -2.75
N VAL A 65 3.60 -17.57 -3.23
CA VAL A 65 4.39 -18.47 -2.38
C VAL A 65 5.51 -17.71 -1.66
N LYS A 66 6.22 -16.82 -2.37
CA LYS A 66 7.27 -15.99 -1.77
C LYS A 66 6.70 -15.11 -0.66
N ILE A 67 5.61 -14.37 -0.93
CA ILE A 67 4.97 -13.51 0.08
C ILE A 67 4.50 -14.32 1.28
N LEU A 68 3.98 -15.53 1.07
CA LEU A 68 3.56 -16.41 2.17
C LEU A 68 4.75 -16.83 3.05
N ILE A 69 5.89 -17.19 2.46
CA ILE A 69 7.12 -17.50 3.19
C ILE A 69 7.63 -16.28 3.96
N ASP A 70 7.72 -15.13 3.30
CA ASP A 70 8.17 -13.88 3.91
C ASP A 70 7.27 -13.49 5.09
N THR A 71 5.95 -13.68 4.95
CA THR A 71 4.98 -13.47 6.02
C THR A 71 5.29 -14.34 7.24
N MET A 72 5.56 -15.64 7.04
CA MET A 72 5.91 -16.55 8.15
C MET A 72 7.21 -16.13 8.83
N LEU A 73 8.25 -15.79 8.06
CA LEU A 73 9.55 -15.38 8.59
C LEU A 73 9.42 -14.11 9.44
N ILE A 74 8.70 -13.12 8.95
CA ILE A 74 8.44 -11.86 9.64
C ILE A 74 7.71 -12.08 10.97
N VAL A 75 6.67 -12.92 10.97
CA VAL A 75 5.88 -13.24 12.18
C VAL A 75 6.77 -13.95 13.22
N LEU A 76 7.60 -14.89 12.78
CA LEU A 76 8.52 -15.61 13.67
C LEU A 76 9.60 -14.70 14.24
N LYS A 77 10.17 -13.80 13.43
CA LYS A 77 11.20 -12.86 13.85
C LYS A 77 10.67 -11.69 14.68
N ARG A 78 9.36 -11.46 14.69
CA ARG A 78 8.72 -10.29 15.34
C ARG A 78 9.31 -8.95 14.83
N GLU A 79 9.70 -8.91 13.57
CA GLU A 79 10.31 -7.72 12.95
C GLU A 79 9.25 -6.67 12.59
N GLY A 80 9.60 -5.39 12.73
CA GLY A 80 8.76 -4.26 12.32
C GLY A 80 7.44 -4.14 13.11
N ILE A 81 7.50 -4.31 14.43
CA ILE A 81 6.42 -4.00 15.39
C ILE A 81 6.65 -2.59 15.96
N SER A 82 7.17 -1.65 15.17
CA SER A 82 7.18 -0.24 15.57
C SER A 82 5.78 0.34 15.36
N VAL A 83 5.26 1.03 16.38
CA VAL A 83 4.07 1.86 16.27
C VAL A 83 4.52 3.26 15.86
N GLU A 84 5.21 3.37 14.72
CA GLU A 84 5.30 4.68 14.09
C GLU A 84 3.94 4.97 13.50
N ASP A 85 3.30 6.02 14.02
CA ASP A 85 2.01 6.49 13.56
C ASP A 85 2.16 6.90 12.09
N MET A 86 1.83 5.98 11.20
CA MET A 86 1.60 6.32 9.81
C MET A 86 0.53 7.39 9.78
N THR A 87 0.83 8.49 9.08
CA THR A 87 -0.15 9.52 8.78
C THR A 87 -1.40 8.86 8.20
N ASN A 88 -2.57 9.33 8.60
CA ASN A 88 -3.80 8.81 8.04
C ASN A 88 -3.79 9.09 6.52
N PHE A 89 -4.34 8.17 5.73
CA PHE A 89 -4.39 8.33 4.28
C PHE A 89 -5.11 9.62 3.85
N ASP A 90 -6.12 10.05 4.63
CA ASP A 90 -6.80 11.32 4.40
C ASP A 90 -5.83 12.51 4.51
N ASP A 91 -4.97 12.51 5.52
CA ASP A 91 -4.01 13.59 5.76
C ASP A 91 -2.89 13.55 4.71
N PHE A 92 -2.44 12.35 4.35
CA PHE A 92 -1.51 12.16 3.23
C PHE A 92 -2.04 12.76 1.93
N ARG A 93 -3.32 12.48 1.58
CA ARG A 93 -3.88 13.02 0.33
C ARG A 93 -4.06 14.54 0.37
N LYS A 94 -4.45 15.09 1.52
CA LYS A 94 -4.55 16.55 1.70
C LYS A 94 -3.18 17.22 1.51
N MET A 95 -2.13 16.67 2.11
CA MET A 95 -0.76 17.17 1.94
C MET A 95 -0.35 17.15 0.46
N GLN A 96 -0.60 16.03 -0.23
CA GLN A 96 -0.29 15.92 -1.66
C GLN A 96 -1.05 16.97 -2.50
N TRP A 97 -2.33 17.20 -2.24
CA TRP A 97 -3.10 18.23 -2.94
C TRP A 97 -2.61 19.65 -2.64
N GLU A 98 -2.19 19.92 -1.41
CA GLU A 98 -1.61 21.21 -1.05
C GLU A 98 -0.27 21.45 -1.77
N GLU A 99 0.58 20.43 -1.85
CA GLU A 99 1.83 20.48 -2.61
C GLU A 99 1.57 20.73 -4.10
N GLU A 100 0.68 19.96 -4.74
CA GLU A 100 0.30 20.14 -6.14
C GLU A 100 -0.29 21.53 -6.41
N ARG A 101 -1.02 22.11 -5.44
CA ARG A 101 -1.55 23.48 -5.54
C ARG A 101 -0.45 24.53 -5.47
N LYS A 102 0.50 24.38 -4.56
CA LYS A 102 1.64 25.30 -4.41
C LYS A 102 2.56 25.27 -5.63
N GLU A 103 2.81 24.08 -6.17
CA GLU A 103 3.57 23.90 -7.41
C GLU A 103 2.88 24.61 -8.59
N LYS A 104 1.57 24.43 -8.75
CA LYS A 104 0.79 25.14 -9.80
C LYS A 104 0.71 26.65 -9.60
N ALA A 105 0.82 27.12 -8.36
CA ALA A 105 0.85 28.55 -8.03
C ALA A 105 2.26 29.17 -8.21
N GLY A 106 3.30 28.35 -8.46
CA GLY A 106 4.69 28.81 -8.58
C GLY A 106 5.30 29.24 -7.23
N GLU A 107 4.79 28.71 -6.12
CA GLU A 107 5.24 29.04 -4.76
C GLU A 107 6.37 28.12 -4.25
N ILE A 108 6.85 27.20 -5.10
CA ILE A 108 7.93 26.24 -4.84
C ILE A 108 8.91 26.26 -6.03
#